data_AF-A0A1V5LEX8-F1
#
_entry.id   AF-A0A1V5LEX8-F1
#
_cell.length_a   1.000
_cell.length_b   1.000
_cell.length_c   1.000
_cell.angle_alpha   90.00
_cell.angle_beta   90.00
_cell.angle_gamma   90.00
#
_symmetry.space_group_name_H-M   'P 1'
#
loop_
_entity.id
_entity.type
_entity.pdbx_description
1 polymer ?
#
loop_
_entity_poly.entity_id
_entity_poly.type
_entity_poly.pdbx_seq_one_letter_code
_entity_poly.pdbx_strand_id
1 'polypeptide(L)'
;MSPSLNNIGASRRLGDVLLARGLVGHDDLRKGLEYQRETGARPGEALVVLGCLTEEQLAEALASQRGLDVLDPTATYPNPAAVNLLTEKFVRARHAIPVDFRDDAIVLAMVNPLDVVTIDDVRRRTRHLCA
;
A
#
# COMPACT_ATOMS: atom_id res chain seq x y z
N MET A 1 -19.28 9.39 22.82
CA MET A 1 -17.95 9.02 23.32
C MET A 1 -17.31 8.11 22.30
N SER A 2 -16.54 8.68 21.36
CA SER A 2 -15.70 7.91 20.46
C SER A 2 -14.47 8.75 20.16
N PRO A 3 -13.29 8.36 20.67
CA PRO A 3 -12.09 8.61 19.91
C PRO A 3 -11.11 7.44 20.01
N SER A 4 -10.82 6.82 18.88
CA SER A 4 -9.54 6.13 18.65
C SER A 4 -9.20 6.22 17.15
N LEU A 5 -9.08 7.46 16.68
CA LEU A 5 -8.29 7.78 15.49
C LEU A 5 -6.87 8.00 15.98
N ASN A 6 -6.03 6.98 15.89
CA ASN A 6 -4.59 7.15 15.93
C ASN A 6 -3.90 5.90 15.38
N ASN A 7 -3.41 6.00 14.14
CA ASN A 7 -2.03 5.65 13.91
C ASN A 7 -1.51 6.47 12.73
N ILE A 8 -0.94 7.62 13.08
CA ILE A 8 -0.27 8.56 12.19
C ILE A 8 1.13 7.97 11.98
N GLY A 9 1.42 7.54 10.74
CA GLY A 9 2.68 6.89 10.35
C GLY A 9 2.65 5.37 10.51
N ALA A 10 2.05 4.63 9.58
CA ALA A 10 2.00 3.18 9.72
C ALA A 10 1.85 2.48 8.38
N SER A 11 2.76 1.53 8.11
CA SER A 11 2.61 0.46 7.13
C SER A 11 1.14 0.02 7.07
N ARG A 12 0.56 0.09 5.87
CA ARG A 12 -0.86 -0.24 5.60
C ARG A 12 -1.23 -1.54 6.32
N ARG A 13 -2.39 -1.66 6.96
CA ARG A 13 -2.73 -2.89 7.69
C ARG A 13 -2.87 -4.04 6.69
N LEU A 14 -2.35 -5.22 7.03
CA LEU A 14 -2.40 -6.41 6.18
C LEU A 14 -3.83 -6.71 5.67
N GLY A 15 -4.85 -6.52 6.51
CA GLY A 15 -6.25 -6.72 6.12
C GLY A 15 -6.70 -5.85 4.95
N ASP A 16 -6.25 -4.60 4.87
CA ASP A 16 -6.60 -3.69 3.77
C ASP A 16 -5.95 -4.13 2.45
N VAL A 17 -4.72 -4.63 2.53
CA VAL A 17 -4.01 -5.20 1.37
C VAL A 17 -4.73 -6.45 0.86
N LEU A 18 -5.16 -7.32 1.77
CA LEU A 18 -5.86 -8.56 1.42
C LEU A 18 -7.23 -8.27 0.78
N LEU A 19 -8.00 -7.30 1.30
CA LEU A 19 -9.26 -6.84 0.71
C LEU A 19 -9.07 -6.24 -0.68
N ALA A 20 -8.11 -5.32 -0.82
CA ALA A 20 -7.86 -4.64 -2.08
C ALA A 20 -7.45 -5.61 -3.20
N ARG A 21 -6.80 -6.72 -2.85
CA ARG A 21 -6.42 -7.79 -3.79
C ARG A 21 -7.51 -8.84 -4.00
N GLY A 22 -8.64 -8.73 -3.30
CA GLY A 22 -9.73 -9.72 -3.36
C GLY A 22 -9.33 -11.09 -2.84
N LEU A 23 -8.26 -11.18 -2.04
CA LEU A 23 -7.78 -12.45 -1.47
C LEU A 23 -8.67 -12.93 -0.33
N VAL A 24 -9.33 -12.00 0.37
CA VAL A 24 -10.27 -12.28 1.46
C VAL A 24 -11.45 -11.32 1.37
N GLY A 25 -12.61 -11.76 1.86
CA GLY A 25 -13.78 -10.88 2.06
C GLY A 25 -13.78 -10.19 3.42
N HIS A 26 -14.72 -9.25 3.61
CA HIS A 26 -14.94 -8.61 4.91
C HIS A 26 -15.34 -9.63 5.99
N ASP A 27 -16.12 -10.64 5.63
CA ASP A 27 -16.52 -11.70 6.57
C ASP A 27 -15.36 -12.61 6.98
N ASP A 28 -14.43 -12.89 6.06
CA ASP A 28 -13.23 -13.68 6.36
C ASP A 28 -12.30 -12.92 7.30
N LEU A 29 -12.12 -11.61 7.06
CA LEU A 29 -11.37 -10.76 7.99
C LEU A 29 -12.00 -10.70 9.37
N ARG A 30 -13.33 -10.62 9.46
CA ARG A 30 -14.02 -10.63 10.75
C ARG A 30 -13.76 -11.94 11.50
N LYS A 31 -13.88 -13.08 10.83
CA LYS A 31 -13.57 -14.40 11.42
C LYS A 31 -12.10 -14.51 11.84
N GLY A 32 -11.18 -14.02 11.01
CA GLY A 32 -9.75 -13.97 11.34
C GLY A 32 -9.43 -13.13 12.58
N LEU A 33 -10.11 -11.99 12.74
CA LEU A 33 -9.97 -11.11 13.91
C LEU A 33 -10.57 -11.73 15.18
N GLU A 34 -11.71 -12.41 15.06
CA GLU A 34 -12.31 -13.18 16.16
C GLU A 34 -11.34 -14.28 16.62
N TYR A 35 -10.82 -15.07 15.68
CA TYR A 35 -9.84 -16.12 15.97
C TYR A 35 -8.54 -15.57 16.60
N GLN A 36 -8.04 -14.43 16.11
CA GLN A 36 -6.90 -13.74 16.72
C GLN A 36 -7.17 -13.37 18.18
N ARG A 37 -8.37 -12.85 18.51
CA ARG A 37 -8.71 -12.46 19.87
C ARG A 37 -8.75 -13.64 20.83
N GLU A 38 -9.18 -14.80 20.35
CA GLU A 38 -9.30 -16.01 21.16
C GLU A 38 -7.95 -16.72 21.37
N THR A 39 -7.07 -16.69 20.37
CA THR A 39 -5.84 -17.49 20.35
C THR A 39 -4.55 -16.69 20.54
N GLY A 40 -4.59 -15.37 20.30
CA GLY A 40 -3.40 -14.54 20.22
C GLY A 40 -2.56 -14.73 18.95
N ALA A 41 -3.04 -15.51 17.97
CA ALA A 41 -2.35 -15.74 16.71
C ALA A 41 -2.19 -14.45 15.88
N ARG A 42 -1.22 -14.41 14.96
CA ARG A 42 -1.09 -13.25 14.07
C ARG A 42 -2.26 -13.21 13.07
N PRO A 43 -2.72 -12.02 12.63
CA PRO A 43 -3.90 -11.91 11.75
C PRO A 43 -3.77 -12.72 10.45
N GLY A 44 -2.58 -12.71 9.84
CA GLY A 44 -2.31 -13.49 8.63
C GLY A 44 -2.34 -15.00 8.87
N GLU A 45 -1.72 -15.46 9.97
CA GLU A 45 -1.72 -16.87 10.37
C GLU A 45 -3.14 -17.36 10.67
N ALA A 46 -3.95 -16.55 11.36
CA ALA A 46 -5.35 -16.84 11.63
C ALA A 46 -6.14 -17.07 10.33
N LEU A 47 -5.94 -16.23 9.31
CA LEU A 47 -6.61 -16.37 8.01
C LEU A 47 -6.14 -17.62 7.25
N VAL A 48 -4.87 -18.02 7.40
CA VAL A 48 -4.36 -19.26 6.82
C VAL A 48 -4.95 -20.49 7.52
N VAL A 49 -4.99 -20.49 8.85
CA VAL A 49 -5.57 -21.58 9.66
C VAL A 49 -7.06 -21.76 9.36
N LEU A 50 -7.79 -20.66 9.15
CA LEU A 50 -9.22 -20.69 8.78
C LEU A 50 -9.46 -21.12 7.32
N GLY A 51 -8.41 -21.33 6.52
CA GLY A 51 -8.52 -21.69 5.11
C GLY A 51 -8.96 -20.54 4.19
N CYS A 52 -8.96 -19.30 4.70
CA CYS A 52 -9.32 -18.11 3.93
C CYS A 52 -8.17 -17.60 3.04
N LEU A 53 -6.93 -18.03 3.32
CA LEU A 53 -5.73 -17.57 2.65
C LEU A 53 -4.70 -18.71 2.57
N THR A 54 -3.87 -18.78 1.53
CA THR A 54 -2.70 -19.68 1.52
C THR A 54 -1.45 -19.00 2.08
N GLU A 55 -0.44 -19.79 2.45
CA GLU A 55 0.85 -19.25 2.91
C GLU A 55 1.53 -18.39 1.83
N GLU A 56 1.43 -18.79 0.56
CA GLU A 56 1.99 -18.04 -0.57
C GLU A 56 1.28 -16.70 -0.74
N GLN A 57 -0.05 -16.69 -0.69
CA GLN A 57 -0.85 -15.45 -0.77
C GLN A 57 -0.56 -14.51 0.39
N LEU A 58 -0.33 -15.05 1.59
CA LEU A 58 0.09 -14.29 2.76
C LEU A 58 1.47 -13.66 2.55
N ALA A 59 2.44 -14.43 2.07
CA ALA A 59 3.79 -13.94 1.81
C ALA A 59 3.78 -12.79 0.79
N GLU A 60 3.02 -12.93 -0.30
CA GLU A 60 2.86 -11.87 -1.30
C GLU A 60 2.16 -10.63 -0.76
N ALA A 61 1.13 -10.81 0.07
CA ALA A 61 0.42 -9.69 0.70
C ALA A 61 1.31 -8.94 1.69
N LEU A 62 2.13 -9.64 2.47
CA LEU A 62 3.11 -9.04 3.38
C LEU A 62 4.21 -8.29 2.62
N ALA A 63 4.67 -8.81 1.47
CA ALA A 63 5.59 -8.09 0.61
C ALA A 63 4.97 -6.81 0.05
N SER A 64 3.71 -6.89 -0.41
CA SER A 64 2.95 -5.74 -0.92
C SER A 64 2.67 -4.70 0.17
N GLN A 65 2.38 -5.13 1.39
CA GLN A 65 2.14 -4.27 2.55
C GLN A 65 3.32 -3.32 2.84
N ARG A 66 4.54 -3.75 2.48
CA ARG A 66 5.76 -2.95 2.67
C ARG A 66 6.05 -1.99 1.51
N GLY A 67 5.47 -2.19 0.33
CA GLY A 67 5.70 -1.37 -0.86
C GLY A 67 4.51 -0.48 -1.25
N LEU A 68 3.48 -0.41 -0.41
CA LEU A 68 2.22 0.24 -0.75
C LEU A 68 1.76 1.10 0.44
N ASP A 69 2.43 2.22 0.71
CA ASP A 69 1.93 3.21 1.67
C ASP A 69 0.70 3.93 1.04
N VAL A 70 -0.39 4.13 1.80
CA VAL A 70 -1.52 4.98 1.33
C VAL A 70 -1.25 6.40 1.78
N LEU A 71 -1.25 7.31 0.81
CA LEU A 71 -0.97 8.71 1.05
C LEU A 71 -2.29 9.47 1.22
N ASP A 72 -2.43 10.23 2.31
CA ASP A 72 -3.54 11.15 2.48
C ASP A 72 -3.24 12.44 1.69
N PRO A 73 -4.01 12.76 0.63
CA PRO A 73 -3.76 13.94 -0.20
C PRO A 73 -3.96 15.27 0.54
N THR A 74 -4.69 15.26 1.66
CA THR A 74 -5.01 16.46 2.44
C THR A 74 -3.97 16.78 3.49
N ALA A 75 -3.19 15.78 3.91
CA ALA A 75 -2.14 15.90 4.92
C ALA A 75 -0.72 15.93 4.33
N THR A 76 -0.57 15.66 3.03
CA THR A 76 0.75 15.57 2.38
C THR A 76 1.07 16.83 1.59
N TYR A 77 2.17 17.49 1.93
CA TYR A 77 2.74 18.58 1.14
C TYR A 77 3.77 18.01 0.15
N PRO A 78 3.50 18.05 -1.16
CA PRO A 78 4.43 17.49 -2.15
C PRO A 78 5.75 18.26 -2.15
N ASN A 79 6.86 17.54 -2.20
CA ASN A 79 8.18 18.11 -2.38
C ASN A 79 8.28 18.72 -3.80
N PRO A 80 8.51 20.05 -3.92
CA PRO A 80 8.55 20.70 -5.23
C PRO A 80 9.62 20.13 -6.17
N ALA A 81 10.74 19.64 -5.62
CA ALA A 81 11.79 19.01 -6.43
C ALA A 81 11.31 17.69 -7.06
N ALA A 82 10.50 16.92 -6.35
CA ALA A 82 9.93 15.66 -6.85
C ALA A 82 8.86 15.93 -7.92
N VAL A 83 7.93 16.86 -7.64
CA VAL A 83 6.82 17.20 -8.56
C VAL A 83 7.34 17.68 -9.91
N ASN A 84 8.44 18.44 -9.93
CA ASN A 84 9.02 19.00 -11.16
C ASN A 84 9.76 17.97 -12.03
N LEU A 85 9.93 16.72 -11.58
CA LEU A 85 10.56 15.68 -12.38
C LEU A 85 9.71 15.22 -13.57
N LEU A 86 8.39 15.37 -13.48
CA LEU A 86 7.45 14.91 -14.50
C LEU A 86 6.52 16.04 -14.92
N THR A 87 6.19 16.08 -16.21
CA THR A 87 5.26 17.08 -16.73
C THR A 87 3.84 16.77 -16.31
N GLU A 88 3.02 17.81 -16.14
CA GLU A 88 1.59 17.65 -15.82
C GLU A 88 0.89 16.70 -16.80
N LYS A 89 1.19 16.80 -18.10
CA LYS A 89 0.64 15.92 -19.13
C LYS A 89 0.96 14.44 -18.87
N PHE A 90 2.19 14.12 -18.45
CA PHE A 90 2.59 12.76 -18.14
C PHE A 90 1.85 12.24 -16.90
N VAL A 91 1.88 13.04 -15.84
CA VAL A 91 1.27 12.72 -14.54
C VAL A 91 -0.23 12.44 -14.70
N ARG A 92 -0.95 13.27 -15.47
CA ARG A 92 -2.38 13.06 -15.76
C ARG A 92 -2.63 11.81 -16.60
N ALA A 93 -1.82 11.57 -17.63
CA ALA A 93 -2.01 10.40 -18.50
C ALA A 93 -1.75 9.07 -17.79
N ARG A 94 -0.84 9.08 -16.80
CA ARG A 94 -0.42 7.88 -16.05
C ARG A 94 -1.04 7.75 -14.67
N HIS A 95 -1.79 8.75 -14.22
CA HIS A 95 -2.35 8.82 -12.87
C HIS A 95 -1.32 8.51 -11.76
N ALA A 96 -0.12 9.06 -11.92
CA ALA A 96 1.03 8.85 -11.05
C ALA A 96 1.77 10.17 -10.81
N ILE A 97 1.85 10.60 -9.55
CA ILE A 97 2.44 11.88 -9.13
C ILE A 97 3.64 11.60 -8.24
N PRO A 98 4.85 12.10 -8.57
CA PRO A 98 5.98 12.06 -7.66
C PRO A 98 5.74 13.07 -6.54
N VAL A 99 5.74 12.61 -5.30
CA VAL A 99 5.35 13.43 -4.14
C VAL A 99 6.49 13.73 -3.20
N ASP A 100 7.51 12.87 -3.13
CA ASP A 100 8.70 13.09 -2.31
C ASP A 100 9.88 12.22 -2.74
N PHE A 101 11.00 12.34 -2.05
CA PHE A 101 12.12 11.41 -2.08
C PHE A 101 12.25 10.69 -0.75
N ARG A 102 12.53 9.38 -0.79
CA ARG A 102 12.92 8.58 0.37
C ARG A 102 14.23 7.89 0.02
N ASP A 103 15.30 8.29 0.70
CA ASP A 103 16.67 7.92 0.34
C ASP A 103 16.97 8.29 -1.13
N ASP A 104 17.32 7.30 -1.96
CA ASP A 104 17.59 7.48 -3.41
C ASP A 104 16.39 7.15 -4.31
N ALA A 105 15.21 6.90 -3.73
CA ALA A 105 13.98 6.56 -4.44
C ALA A 105 12.97 7.72 -4.44
N ILE A 106 12.22 7.84 -5.53
CA ILE A 106 11.05 8.71 -5.62
C ILE A 106 9.87 7.99 -5.00
N VAL A 107 9.19 8.66 -4.08
CA VAL A 107 7.90 8.22 -3.57
C VAL A 107 6.83 8.61 -4.58
N LEU A 108 6.12 7.61 -5.11
CA LEU A 108 5.15 7.80 -6.18
C LEU A 108 3.72 7.57 -5.69
N ALA A 109 2.91 8.63 -5.66
CA ALA A 109 1.49 8.51 -5.41
C ALA A 109 0.78 8.06 -6.70
N MET A 110 0.19 6.86 -6.69
CA MET A 110 -0.45 6.26 -7.85
C MET A 110 -1.89 5.87 -7.57
N VAL A 111 -2.76 6.01 -8.57
CA VAL A 111 -4.11 5.43 -8.52
C VAL A 111 -4.06 3.91 -8.52
N ASN A 112 -3.19 3.32 -9.34
CA ASN A 112 -2.92 1.88 -9.34
C ASN A 112 -1.43 1.62 -9.12
N PRO A 113 -0.99 1.30 -7.90
CA PRO A 113 0.42 1.05 -7.60
C PRO A 113 0.92 -0.33 -8.06
N LEU A 114 0.05 -1.16 -8.66
CA LEU A 114 0.44 -2.40 -9.34
C LEU A 114 0.69 -2.19 -10.85
N ASP A 115 0.55 -0.97 -11.36
CA ASP A 115 0.88 -0.64 -12.75
C ASP A 115 2.41 -0.57 -12.94
N VAL A 116 3.00 -1.75 -13.13
CA VAL A 116 4.44 -1.92 -13.35
C VAL A 116 4.94 -1.16 -14.57
N VAL A 117 4.10 -0.98 -15.61
CA VAL A 117 4.50 -0.26 -16.84
C VAL A 117 4.72 1.22 -16.52
N THR A 118 3.81 1.82 -15.76
CA THR A 118 3.94 3.21 -15.33
C THR A 118 5.12 3.40 -14.38
N ILE A 119 5.34 2.50 -13.43
CA ILE A 119 6.50 2.53 -12.52
C ILE A 119 7.81 2.51 -13.33
N ASP A 120 7.91 1.61 -14.31
CA ASP A 120 9.11 1.46 -15.14
C ASP A 120 9.36 2.69 -16.03
N ASP A 121 8.29 3.29 -16.56
CA ASP A 121 8.37 4.53 -17.34
C ASP A 121 8.82 5.73 -16.50
N VAL A 122 8.31 5.85 -15.27
CA VAL A 122 8.75 6.88 -14.32
C VAL A 122 10.23 6.70 -14.00
N ARG A 123 10.65 5.48 -13.66
CA ARG A 123 12.06 5.15 -13.39
C ARG A 123 12.97 5.52 -14.55
N ARG A 124 12.59 5.18 -15.80
CA ARG A 124 13.40 5.51 -16.99
C ARG A 124 13.54 7.01 -17.22
N ARG A 125 12.47 7.79 -16.99
CA ARG A 125 12.46 9.24 -17.24
C ARG A 125 13.20 10.02 -16.17
N THR A 126 13.01 9.64 -14.92
CA THR A 126 13.56 10.36 -13.77
C THR A 126 14.96 9.88 -13.39
N ARG A 127 15.35 8.68 -13.80
CA ARG A 127 16.59 7.99 -13.41
C ARG A 127 16.68 7.69 -11.91
N HIS A 128 15.54 7.57 -11.24
CA HIS A 128 15.44 7.18 -9.83
C HIS A 128 14.68 5.86 -9.68
N LEU A 129 14.96 5.13 -8.60
CA LEU A 129 14.10 4.03 -8.16
C LEU A 129 12.75 4.59 -7.70
N CYS A 130 11.70 3.77 -7.73
CA CYS A 130 10.36 4.15 -7.25
C CYS A 130 10.04 3.36 -5.99
N ALA A 131 9.53 4.06 -4.98
CA ALA A 131 9.10 3.52 -3.69
C ALA A 131 7.60 3.80 -3.47
#